data_AF-A0A940LTP1-F1
#
_entry.id   AF-A0A940LTP1-F1
#
_cell.length_a   1.000
_cell.length_b   1.000
_cell.length_c   1.000
_cell.angle_alpha   90.00
_cell.angle_beta   90.00
_cell.angle_gamma   90.00
#
_symmetry.space_group_name_H-M   'P 1'
#
loop_
_entity.id
_entity.type
_entity.pdbx_description
1 polymer ?
#
loop_
_entity_poly.entity_id
_entity_poly.type
_entity_poly.pdbx_seq_one_letter_code
_entity_poly.pdbx_strand_id
1 'polypeptide(L)'
;MPSRLPWFLALLLLLAACGPAKQRGGVDAACSDIIFEGDRFTVCQARPEVHALLLVDKGADGKPMRGFDRLPERLGADASRVAFAMNAGMFDEAGAPIGYYVEDGAEQVPLNRRDGPGNFHMKPNGVFWGDAKGWHVADTDAFAAAKPGHIRFATQSGPMLVVGGQIHPKIADNGTSLQLRNGVGVAKDGSAWFAISGVPVSFGRFARLFRDRLACPNALFFDGKVSRLWDPVAEREDASPPVGPMVVALQRD
;
A
#
# COMPACT_ATOMS: atom_id res chain seq x y z
N MET A 1 1.00 -1.70 75.57
CA MET A 1 1.16 -0.83 74.39
C MET A 1 2.27 -1.41 73.53
N PRO A 2 1.93 -1.88 72.32
CA PRO A 2 2.78 -1.57 71.17
C PRO A 2 1.94 -1.05 70.00
N SER A 3 2.44 0.04 69.42
CA SER A 3 1.92 0.80 68.29
C SER A 3 1.90 -0.01 67.00
N ARG A 4 0.73 -0.11 66.35
CA ARG A 4 0.60 -0.58 64.97
C ARG A 4 0.87 0.59 64.03
N LEU A 5 1.97 0.52 63.28
CA LEU A 5 2.29 1.43 62.18
C LEU A 5 1.54 0.96 60.92
N PRO A 6 0.70 1.77 60.27
CA PRO A 6 0.05 1.35 59.03
C PRO A 6 1.01 1.56 57.85
N TRP A 7 1.32 0.47 57.16
CA TRP A 7 1.91 0.50 55.83
C TRP A 7 0.92 1.11 54.84
N PHE A 8 1.12 2.38 54.50
CA PHE A 8 0.52 2.95 53.29
C PHE A 8 1.36 2.50 52.09
N LEU A 9 0.85 1.50 51.37
CA LEU A 9 1.33 1.15 50.03
C LEU A 9 1.01 2.33 49.09
N ALA A 10 2.04 3.05 48.64
CA ALA A 10 1.91 4.02 47.56
C ALA A 10 1.76 3.26 46.23
N LEU A 11 0.55 3.23 45.70
CA LEU A 11 0.24 2.69 44.37
C LEU A 11 0.73 3.71 43.32
N LEU A 12 1.95 3.53 42.81
CA LEU A 12 2.45 4.27 41.65
C LEU A 12 1.71 3.82 40.39
N LEU A 13 0.70 4.59 39.99
CA LEU A 13 0.06 4.51 38.68
C LEU A 13 1.09 4.91 37.61
N LEU A 14 1.69 3.92 36.95
CA LEU A 14 2.44 4.09 35.72
C LEU A 14 1.46 4.47 34.60
N LEU A 15 1.19 5.77 34.46
CA LEU A 15 0.61 6.33 33.24
C LEU A 15 1.60 6.09 32.10
N ALA A 16 1.35 5.07 31.29
CA ALA A 16 2.02 4.91 30.00
C ALA A 16 1.69 6.14 29.15
N ALA A 17 2.61 7.09 29.10
CA ALA A 17 2.49 8.27 28.27
C ALA A 17 2.57 7.86 26.80
N CYS A 18 1.42 7.66 26.15
CA CYS A 18 1.32 7.76 24.70
C CYS A 18 1.70 9.19 24.32
N GLY A 19 2.93 9.37 23.82
CA GLY A 19 3.32 10.63 23.20
C GLY A 19 2.36 10.97 22.04
N PRO A 20 2.18 12.26 21.72
CA PRO A 20 1.32 12.68 20.63
C PRO A 20 1.77 12.02 19.32
N ALA A 21 0.80 11.59 18.51
CA ALA A 21 1.09 11.08 17.18
C ALA A 21 1.89 12.13 16.39
N LYS A 22 2.93 11.69 15.66
CA LYS A 22 3.74 12.60 14.86
C LYS A 22 2.87 13.19 13.75
N GLN A 23 2.85 14.51 13.64
CA GLN A 23 2.07 15.25 12.65
C GLN A 23 2.94 16.29 11.94
N ARG A 24 2.61 16.60 10.69
CA ARG A 24 3.19 17.73 9.96
C ARG A 24 2.10 18.42 9.14
N GLY A 25 1.92 19.73 9.33
CA GLY A 25 0.97 20.51 8.54
C GLY A 25 -0.49 20.03 8.63
N GLY A 26 -0.89 19.43 9.76
CA GLY A 26 -2.23 18.85 9.94
C GLY A 26 -2.39 17.43 9.40
N VAL A 27 -1.34 16.83 8.86
CA VAL A 27 -1.32 15.44 8.37
C VAL A 27 -0.70 14.52 9.43
N ASP A 28 -1.40 13.43 9.73
CA ASP A 28 -0.93 12.37 10.64
C ASP A 28 0.14 11.49 9.98
N ALA A 29 1.09 10.99 10.78
CA ALA A 29 1.97 9.93 10.35
C ALA A 29 1.16 8.67 9.99
N ALA A 30 1.20 8.30 8.71
CA ALA A 30 0.54 7.10 8.20
C ALA A 30 1.51 5.92 7.98
N CYS A 31 2.82 6.18 7.95
CA CYS A 31 3.86 5.18 7.74
C CYS A 31 4.70 4.94 9.00
N SER A 32 5.23 3.72 9.12
CA SER A 32 6.15 3.32 10.19
C SER A 32 7.13 2.27 9.69
N ASP A 33 8.34 2.27 10.25
CA ASP A 33 9.30 1.20 10.02
C ASP A 33 9.11 0.07 11.02
N ILE A 34 9.17 -1.16 10.53
CA ILE A 34 9.03 -2.38 11.32
C ILE A 34 10.11 -3.39 10.97
N ILE A 35 10.36 -4.31 11.91
CA ILE A 35 11.10 -5.55 11.66
C ILE A 35 10.11 -6.69 11.59
N PHE A 36 10.19 -7.50 10.53
CA PHE A 36 9.40 -8.72 10.40
C PHE A 36 10.28 -9.87 9.93
N GLU A 37 10.28 -10.95 10.71
CA GLU A 37 11.11 -12.14 10.49
C GLU A 37 12.61 -11.83 10.22
N GLY A 38 13.11 -10.76 10.84
CA GLY A 38 14.52 -10.32 10.78
C GLY A 38 14.81 -9.23 9.75
N ASP A 39 13.89 -8.94 8.83
CA ASP A 39 14.10 -7.95 7.75
C ASP A 39 13.35 -6.64 8.02
N ARG A 40 13.87 -5.52 7.49
CA ARG A 40 13.27 -4.18 7.63
C ARG A 40 12.20 -3.94 6.58
N PHE A 41 11.09 -3.33 6.98
CA PHE A 41 10.02 -2.87 6.10
C PHE A 41 9.54 -1.49 6.53
N THR A 42 9.14 -0.67 5.57
CA THR A 42 8.27 0.49 5.83
C THR A 42 6.85 0.08 5.47
N VAL A 43 5.93 0.24 6.41
CA VAL A 43 4.50 -0.05 6.22
C VAL A 43 3.68 1.22 6.40
N CYS A 44 2.75 1.47 5.48
CA CYS A 44 1.84 2.62 5.50
C CYS A 44 0.39 2.14 5.61
N GLN A 45 -0.37 2.69 6.55
CA GLN A 45 -1.78 2.36 6.74
C GLN A 45 -2.65 3.53 6.26
N ALA A 46 -3.44 3.29 5.22
CA ALA A 46 -4.60 4.11 4.94
C ALA A 46 -5.80 3.54 5.70
N ARG A 47 -6.47 4.40 6.45
CA ARG A 47 -7.71 4.08 7.18
C ARG A 47 -8.90 4.84 6.54
N PRO A 48 -10.03 4.19 6.20
CA PRO A 48 -11.11 4.84 5.43
C PRO A 48 -11.68 6.11 6.07
N GLU A 49 -11.71 6.16 7.40
CA GLU A 49 -12.22 7.28 8.21
C GLU A 49 -11.24 8.45 8.32
N VAL A 50 -9.94 8.20 8.12
CA VAL A 50 -8.88 9.22 8.19
C VAL A 50 -8.39 9.62 6.81
N HIS A 51 -8.49 8.73 5.82
CA HIS A 51 -7.84 8.89 4.53
C HIS A 51 -8.80 8.69 3.36
N ALA A 52 -8.54 9.42 2.28
CA ALA A 52 -9.00 9.09 0.94
C ALA A 52 -7.84 8.50 0.13
N LEU A 53 -8.14 7.56 -0.76
CA LEU A 53 -7.18 7.04 -1.74
C LEU A 53 -7.60 7.45 -3.14
N LEU A 54 -6.60 7.77 -3.95
CA LEU A 54 -6.69 8.02 -5.39
C LEU A 54 -5.50 7.39 -6.11
N LEU A 55 -5.67 7.16 -7.42
CA LEU A 55 -4.60 6.77 -8.32
C LEU A 55 -4.34 7.90 -9.30
N VAL A 56 -3.07 8.13 -9.60
CA VAL A 56 -2.63 9.09 -10.62
C VAL A 56 -1.50 8.50 -11.45
N ASP A 57 -1.53 8.75 -12.75
CA ASP A 57 -0.44 8.35 -13.66
C ASP A 57 0.12 9.58 -14.38
N LYS A 58 -0.77 10.31 -15.06
CA LYS A 58 -0.40 11.40 -15.96
C LYS A 58 -0.42 12.77 -15.27
N GLY A 59 0.50 13.63 -15.68
CA GLY A 59 0.50 15.04 -15.32
C GLY A 59 -0.50 15.84 -16.16
N ALA A 60 -0.53 17.16 -15.94
CA ALA A 60 -1.39 18.08 -16.70
C ALA A 60 -1.10 18.10 -18.22
N ASP A 61 0.09 17.66 -18.63
CA ASP A 61 0.51 17.50 -20.03
C ASP A 61 0.04 16.18 -20.68
N GLY A 62 -0.71 15.35 -19.95
CA GLY A 62 -1.19 14.06 -20.42
C GLY A 62 -0.11 12.97 -20.52
N LYS A 63 1.11 13.23 -20.04
CA LYS A 63 2.22 12.26 -20.04
C LYS A 63 2.39 11.64 -18.64
N PRO A 64 2.81 10.36 -18.55
CA PRO A 64 3.15 9.76 -17.25
C PRO A 64 4.12 10.63 -16.47
N MET A 65 3.86 10.87 -15.19
CA MET A 65 4.69 11.77 -14.36
C MET A 65 6.06 11.18 -14.04
N ARG A 66 6.14 9.85 -13.94
CA ARG A 66 7.38 9.09 -13.68
C ARG A 66 8.05 9.33 -12.31
N GLY A 67 7.50 10.18 -11.47
CA GLY A 67 8.02 10.51 -10.14
C GLY A 67 7.07 11.38 -9.32
N PHE A 68 7.45 11.66 -8.06
CA PHE A 68 6.68 12.45 -7.12
C PHE A 68 6.88 13.97 -7.26
N ASP A 69 7.92 14.41 -7.97
CA ASP A 69 8.27 15.81 -8.18
C ASP A 69 7.14 16.62 -8.84
N ARG A 70 6.36 15.98 -9.71
CA ARG A 70 5.19 16.58 -10.39
C ARG A 70 3.87 16.35 -9.67
N LEU A 71 3.88 15.56 -8.60
CA LEU A 71 2.67 15.17 -7.89
C LEU A 71 1.99 16.36 -7.19
N PRO A 72 2.70 17.29 -6.53
CA PRO A 72 2.08 18.49 -5.96
C PRO A 72 1.31 19.32 -7.01
N GLU A 73 1.88 19.50 -8.20
CA GLU A 73 1.22 20.20 -9.30
C GLU A 73 -0.05 19.47 -9.75
N ARG A 74 0.02 18.14 -9.91
CA ARG A 74 -1.12 17.29 -10.28
C ARG A 74 -2.25 17.28 -9.24
N LEU A 75 -1.92 17.42 -7.96
CA LEU A 75 -2.89 17.41 -6.85
C LEU A 75 -3.46 18.80 -6.54
N GLY A 76 -2.76 19.88 -6.92
CA GLY A 76 -3.19 21.24 -6.62
C GLY A 76 -3.35 21.47 -5.12
N ALA A 77 -4.54 21.90 -4.70
CA ALA A 77 -4.83 22.19 -3.29
C ALA A 77 -4.72 20.95 -2.37
N ASP A 78 -4.94 19.74 -2.91
CA ASP A 78 -4.85 18.51 -2.14
C ASP A 78 -3.40 18.08 -1.82
N ALA A 79 -2.40 18.73 -2.43
CA ALA A 79 -1.00 18.41 -2.20
C ALA A 79 -0.58 18.56 -0.72
N SER A 80 -1.17 19.53 -0.01
CA SER A 80 -0.88 19.74 1.42
C SER A 80 -1.43 18.64 2.33
N ARG A 81 -2.36 17.82 1.82
CA ARG A 81 -3.04 16.74 2.56
C ARG A 81 -2.39 15.38 2.32
N VAL A 82 -1.33 15.28 1.55
CA VAL A 82 -0.68 13.99 1.25
C VAL A 82 -0.10 13.39 2.53
N ALA A 83 -0.67 12.25 2.94
CA ALA A 83 -0.15 11.42 4.04
C ALA A 83 0.99 10.52 3.55
N PHE A 84 0.82 9.91 2.38
CA PHE A 84 1.90 9.25 1.65
C PHE A 84 1.54 9.05 0.18
N ALA A 85 2.54 8.82 -0.67
CA ALA A 85 2.36 8.33 -2.03
C ALA A 85 3.38 7.24 -2.35
N MET A 86 3.00 6.27 -3.19
CA MET A 86 3.90 5.22 -3.65
C MET A 86 3.57 4.75 -5.05
N ASN A 87 4.54 4.13 -5.74
CA ASN A 87 4.25 3.46 -7.00
C ASN A 87 3.26 2.31 -6.79
N ALA A 88 2.36 2.13 -7.76
CA ALA A 88 1.28 1.17 -7.71
C ALA A 88 1.48 0.06 -8.76
N GLY A 89 0.49 -0.19 -9.62
CA GLY A 89 0.55 -1.28 -10.59
C GLY A 89 1.69 -1.16 -11.60
N MET A 90 1.95 -2.29 -12.27
CA MET A 90 3.03 -2.41 -13.25
C MET A 90 2.79 -1.56 -14.49
N PHE A 91 3.87 -1.14 -15.12
CA PHE A 91 3.88 -0.23 -16.27
C PHE A 91 4.87 -0.68 -17.34
N ASP A 92 4.73 -0.14 -18.56
CA ASP A 92 5.61 -0.40 -19.70
C ASP A 92 6.81 0.57 -19.78
N GLU A 93 7.65 0.47 -20.80
CA GLU A 93 8.83 1.36 -20.92
C GLU A 93 8.45 2.85 -21.03
N ALA A 94 7.27 3.15 -21.58
CA ALA A 94 6.73 4.50 -21.68
C ALA A 94 6.12 5.02 -20.37
N GLY A 95 5.92 4.13 -19.38
CA GLY A 95 5.32 4.46 -18.09
C GLY A 95 3.81 4.22 -18.02
N ALA A 96 3.20 3.68 -19.06
CA ALA A 96 1.77 3.44 -19.09
C ALA A 96 1.41 2.14 -18.33
N PRO A 97 0.28 2.08 -17.60
CA PRO A 97 -0.18 0.85 -16.96
C PRO A 97 -0.40 -0.30 -17.97
N ILE A 98 0.08 -1.50 -17.64
CA ILE A 98 -0.03 -2.69 -18.52
C ILE A 98 -1.27 -3.58 -18.25
N GLY A 99 -2.02 -3.25 -17.20
CA GLY A 99 -3.24 -3.93 -16.79
C GLY A 99 -4.34 -2.93 -16.45
N TYR A 100 -5.48 -3.44 -15.98
CA TYR A 100 -6.66 -2.62 -15.65
C TYR A 100 -6.27 -1.34 -14.92
N TYR A 101 -6.68 -0.19 -15.46
CA TYR A 101 -6.42 1.10 -14.84
C TYR A 101 -7.65 1.99 -14.94
N VAL A 102 -8.11 2.47 -13.78
CA VAL A 102 -9.18 3.45 -13.65
C VAL A 102 -8.66 4.59 -12.81
N GLU A 103 -8.82 5.81 -13.31
CA GLU A 103 -8.49 7.07 -12.63
C GLU A 103 -9.72 7.97 -12.70
N ASP A 104 -10.12 8.52 -11.55
CA ASP A 104 -11.30 9.40 -11.41
C ASP A 104 -12.58 8.86 -12.08
N GLY A 105 -12.80 7.54 -11.95
CA GLY A 105 -13.94 6.84 -12.52
C GLY A 105 -13.85 6.50 -14.01
N ALA A 106 -12.81 6.97 -14.70
CA ALA A 106 -12.59 6.72 -16.11
C ALA A 106 -11.64 5.54 -16.34
N GLU A 107 -12.13 4.51 -17.04
CA GLU A 107 -11.31 3.38 -17.47
C GLU A 107 -10.37 3.79 -18.60
N GLN A 108 -9.05 3.69 -18.35
CA GLN A 108 -8.01 4.06 -19.30
C GLN A 108 -7.39 2.83 -19.97
N VAL A 109 -7.30 1.71 -19.23
CA VAL A 109 -6.72 0.45 -19.69
C VAL A 109 -7.66 -0.70 -19.31
N PRO A 110 -8.05 -1.57 -20.25
CA PRO A 110 -8.98 -2.67 -19.98
C PRO A 110 -8.33 -3.77 -19.15
N LEU A 111 -9.18 -4.60 -18.54
CA LEU A 111 -8.74 -5.72 -17.70
C LEU A 111 -7.91 -6.71 -18.51
N ASN A 112 -6.69 -7.00 -18.05
CA ASN A 112 -5.78 -7.91 -18.75
C ASN A 112 -5.84 -9.32 -18.14
N ARG A 113 -6.49 -10.24 -18.86
CA ARG A 113 -6.62 -11.65 -18.47
C ARG A 113 -5.68 -12.57 -19.24
N ARG A 114 -4.82 -12.03 -20.11
CA ARG A 114 -3.91 -12.83 -20.93
C ARG A 114 -2.85 -13.52 -20.09
N ASP A 115 -2.38 -14.66 -20.59
CA ASP A 115 -1.15 -15.29 -20.13
C ASP A 115 0.07 -14.55 -20.71
N GLY A 116 1.23 -14.76 -20.08
CA GLY A 116 2.47 -14.13 -20.47
C GLY A 116 3.60 -14.41 -19.48
N PRO A 117 4.79 -13.85 -19.73
CA PRO A 117 5.94 -14.01 -18.85
C PRO A 117 5.92 -13.02 -17.68
N GLY A 118 6.74 -13.30 -16.66
CA GLY A 118 7.01 -12.37 -15.57
C GLY A 118 5.92 -12.26 -14.51
N ASN A 119 6.17 -11.42 -13.51
CA ASN A 119 5.36 -11.33 -12.30
C ASN A 119 3.90 -10.94 -12.59
N PHE A 120 3.67 -10.00 -13.52
CA PHE A 120 2.31 -9.58 -13.90
C PHE A 120 1.41 -10.74 -14.31
N HIS A 121 1.97 -11.71 -15.03
CA HIS A 121 1.25 -12.86 -15.58
C HIS A 121 1.35 -14.11 -14.70
N MET A 122 2.00 -14.02 -13.52
CA MET A 122 1.99 -15.09 -12.53
C MET A 122 0.61 -15.19 -11.88
N LYS A 123 -0.24 -16.06 -12.43
CA LYS A 123 -1.62 -16.25 -11.98
C LYS A 123 -1.75 -17.00 -10.64
N PRO A 124 -2.71 -16.62 -9.77
CA PRO A 124 -3.59 -15.44 -9.93
C PRO A 124 -2.85 -14.10 -9.77
N ASN A 125 -3.09 -13.19 -10.72
CA ASN A 125 -2.80 -11.77 -10.58
C ASN A 125 -4.09 -11.05 -10.14
N GLY A 126 -4.02 -9.78 -9.76
CA GLY A 126 -5.14 -9.14 -9.05
C GLY A 126 -5.37 -7.68 -9.35
N VAL A 127 -6.48 -7.18 -8.83
CA VAL A 127 -6.90 -5.79 -8.93
C VAL A 127 -7.03 -5.22 -7.53
N PHE A 128 -6.40 -4.07 -7.30
CA PHE A 128 -6.70 -3.20 -6.17
C PHE A 128 -7.61 -2.08 -6.66
N TRP A 129 -8.76 -1.87 -6.00
CA TRP A 129 -9.70 -0.82 -6.40
C TRP A 129 -10.39 -0.16 -5.21
N GLY A 130 -10.93 1.03 -5.46
CA GLY A 130 -11.80 1.75 -4.56
C GLY A 130 -13.15 2.03 -5.19
N ASP A 131 -14.22 1.83 -4.43
CA ASP A 131 -15.59 2.17 -4.81
C ASP A 131 -16.30 2.90 -3.67
N ALA A 132 -17.64 2.89 -3.66
CA ALA A 132 -18.45 3.51 -2.61
C ALA A 132 -18.49 2.68 -1.31
N LYS A 133 -18.16 1.38 -1.38
CA LYS A 133 -18.16 0.45 -0.22
C LYS A 133 -16.82 0.41 0.49
N GLY A 134 -15.75 0.88 -0.15
CA GLY A 134 -14.43 0.96 0.45
C GLY A 134 -13.33 0.60 -0.56
N TRP A 135 -12.24 0.06 -0.03
CA TRP A 135 -11.12 -0.45 -0.81
C TRP A 135 -11.11 -1.96 -0.79
N HIS A 136 -10.63 -2.56 -1.88
CA HIS A 136 -10.70 -3.99 -2.07
C HIS A 136 -9.49 -4.50 -2.84
N VAL A 137 -9.12 -5.74 -2.57
CA VAL A 137 -8.16 -6.51 -3.37
C VAL A 137 -8.78 -7.87 -3.67
N ALA A 138 -8.75 -8.28 -4.93
CA ALA A 138 -9.19 -9.59 -5.37
C ALA A 138 -8.32 -10.10 -6.53
N ASP A 139 -8.31 -11.41 -6.74
CA ASP A 139 -7.77 -11.95 -7.98
C ASP A 139 -8.60 -11.47 -9.19
N THR A 140 -7.97 -11.49 -10.35
CA THR A 140 -8.50 -10.90 -11.58
C THR A 140 -9.80 -11.57 -12.04
N ASP A 141 -9.95 -12.88 -11.84
CA ASP A 141 -11.15 -13.59 -12.31
C ASP A 141 -12.33 -13.38 -11.35
N ALA A 142 -12.08 -13.36 -10.03
CA ALA A 142 -13.07 -12.97 -9.04
C ALA A 142 -13.56 -11.52 -9.26
N PHE A 143 -12.62 -10.59 -9.51
CA PHE A 143 -12.97 -9.21 -9.85
C PHE A 143 -13.81 -9.14 -11.12
N ALA A 144 -13.46 -9.87 -12.18
CA ALA A 144 -14.22 -9.88 -13.43
C ALA A 144 -15.65 -10.39 -13.25
N ALA A 145 -15.83 -11.45 -12.45
CA ALA A 145 -17.14 -12.06 -12.20
C ALA A 145 -18.08 -11.16 -11.37
N ALA A 146 -17.51 -10.32 -10.50
CA ALA A 146 -18.26 -9.46 -9.58
C ALA A 146 -17.94 -7.97 -9.78
N LYS A 147 -17.58 -7.54 -11.01
CA LYS A 147 -17.13 -6.17 -11.29
C LYS A 147 -18.18 -5.16 -10.81
N PRO A 148 -17.83 -4.22 -9.91
CA PRO A 148 -18.76 -3.19 -9.46
C PRO A 148 -19.24 -2.31 -10.62
N GLY A 149 -20.48 -1.83 -10.55
CA GLY A 149 -21.04 -0.93 -11.55
C GLY A 149 -20.36 0.45 -11.59
N HIS A 150 -19.76 0.89 -10.46
CA HIS A 150 -18.97 2.11 -10.39
C HIS A 150 -17.70 1.85 -9.58
N ILE A 151 -16.56 2.21 -10.17
CA ILE A 151 -15.21 2.11 -9.60
C ILE A 151 -14.62 3.50 -9.66
N ARG A 152 -14.10 4.03 -8.54
CA ARG A 152 -13.49 5.36 -8.49
C ARG A 152 -12.04 5.32 -8.99
N PHE A 153 -11.29 4.31 -8.55
CA PHE A 153 -9.95 4.04 -9.04
C PHE A 153 -9.69 2.54 -9.04
N ALA A 154 -8.82 2.07 -9.91
CA ALA A 154 -8.34 0.70 -9.90
C ALA A 154 -6.97 0.58 -10.56
N THR A 155 -6.17 -0.36 -10.09
CA THR A 155 -4.92 -0.76 -10.72
C THR A 155 -4.78 -2.28 -10.65
N GLN A 156 -4.47 -2.90 -11.79
CA GLN A 156 -4.14 -4.31 -11.87
C GLN A 156 -2.63 -4.51 -11.78
N SER A 157 -2.24 -5.53 -11.04
CA SER A 157 -0.84 -5.94 -10.94
C SER A 157 -0.76 -7.44 -10.69
N GLY A 158 0.44 -7.98 -10.51
CA GLY A 158 0.61 -9.40 -10.22
C GLY A 158 2.03 -9.75 -9.77
N PRO A 159 2.18 -10.82 -8.99
CA PRO A 159 1.11 -11.76 -8.59
C PRO A 159 0.24 -11.24 -7.43
N MET A 160 -0.89 -11.90 -7.19
CA MET A 160 -1.49 -11.87 -5.84
C MET A 160 -0.46 -12.43 -4.85
N LEU A 161 -0.35 -11.83 -3.67
CA LEU A 161 0.50 -12.31 -2.58
C LEU A 161 -0.28 -13.25 -1.67
N VAL A 162 -1.50 -12.84 -1.32
CA VAL A 162 -2.41 -13.56 -0.43
C VAL A 162 -3.80 -13.58 -1.06
N VAL A 163 -4.45 -14.73 -1.09
CA VAL A 163 -5.82 -14.92 -1.59
C VAL A 163 -6.62 -15.65 -0.51
N GLY A 164 -7.64 -15.00 0.04
CA GLY A 164 -8.47 -15.59 1.10
C GLY A 164 -7.69 -16.07 2.34
N GLY A 165 -6.60 -15.39 2.68
CA GLY A 165 -5.70 -15.75 3.79
C GLY A 165 -4.67 -16.84 3.45
N GLN A 166 -4.65 -17.36 2.22
CA GLN A 166 -3.66 -18.32 1.76
C GLN A 166 -2.59 -17.62 0.91
N ILE A 167 -1.33 -18.00 1.09
CA ILE A 167 -0.25 -17.50 0.22
C ILE A 167 -0.44 -18.07 -1.18
N HIS A 168 -0.18 -17.24 -2.18
CA HIS A 168 -0.25 -17.63 -3.59
C HIS A 168 0.48 -18.96 -3.85
N PRO A 169 -0.14 -19.94 -4.54
CA PRO A 169 0.36 -21.32 -4.60
C PRO A 169 1.73 -21.48 -5.28
N LYS A 170 2.08 -20.59 -6.20
CA LYS A 170 3.40 -20.56 -6.86
C LYS A 170 4.48 -19.78 -6.08
N ILE A 171 4.15 -19.16 -4.94
CA ILE A 171 5.13 -18.48 -4.10
C ILE A 171 5.74 -19.50 -3.15
N ALA A 172 7.04 -19.76 -3.31
CA ALA A 172 7.80 -20.56 -2.35
C ALA A 172 7.99 -19.80 -1.02
N ASP A 173 8.03 -20.53 0.09
CA ASP A 173 8.10 -19.96 1.44
C ASP A 173 9.29 -19.01 1.61
N ASN A 174 10.49 -19.43 1.22
CA ASN A 174 11.65 -18.54 1.05
C ASN A 174 12.32 -18.79 -0.30
N GLY A 175 11.67 -18.33 -1.38
CA GLY A 175 12.20 -18.47 -2.74
C GLY A 175 13.52 -17.73 -2.97
N THR A 176 14.27 -18.16 -3.99
CA THR A 176 15.59 -17.62 -4.35
C THR A 176 15.56 -16.22 -4.98
N SER A 177 14.40 -15.76 -5.45
CA SER A 177 14.22 -14.40 -5.98
C SER A 177 14.19 -13.39 -4.84
N LEU A 178 15.32 -12.75 -4.57
CA LEU A 178 15.44 -11.67 -3.61
C LEU A 178 15.45 -10.33 -4.36
N GLN A 179 14.46 -9.48 -4.08
CA GLN A 179 14.30 -8.15 -4.69
C GLN A 179 13.68 -7.20 -3.67
N LEU A 180 13.82 -5.89 -3.88
CA LEU A 180 12.93 -4.95 -3.19
C LEU A 180 11.50 -5.23 -3.64
N ARG A 181 10.56 -5.17 -2.70
CA ARG A 181 9.15 -5.51 -2.90
C ARG A 181 8.28 -4.35 -2.49
N ASN A 182 7.21 -4.15 -3.25
CA ASN A 182 6.14 -3.21 -2.98
C ASN A 182 4.79 -3.94 -3.14
N GLY A 183 3.78 -3.58 -2.37
CA GLY A 183 2.47 -4.18 -2.45
C GLY A 183 1.42 -3.50 -1.60
N VAL A 184 0.18 -3.94 -1.81
CA VAL A 184 -1.01 -3.48 -1.09
C VAL A 184 -1.81 -4.68 -0.60
N GLY A 185 -2.40 -4.58 0.57
CA GLY A 185 -3.39 -5.51 1.08
C GLY A 185 -4.52 -4.75 1.75
N VAL A 186 -5.70 -5.37 1.79
CA VAL A 186 -6.85 -4.80 2.50
C VAL A 186 -7.17 -5.70 3.68
N ALA A 187 -7.13 -5.13 4.88
CA ALA A 187 -7.48 -5.81 6.12
C ALA A 187 -8.99 -5.91 6.30
N LYS A 188 -9.44 -6.77 7.22
CA LYS A 188 -10.88 -7.05 7.45
C LYS A 188 -11.67 -5.84 7.96
N ASP A 189 -11.00 -4.87 8.57
CA ASP A 189 -11.57 -3.60 9.02
C ASP A 189 -11.74 -2.58 7.88
N GLY A 190 -11.29 -2.92 6.66
CA GLY A 190 -11.33 -2.03 5.49
C GLY A 190 -10.09 -1.14 5.35
N SER A 191 -9.13 -1.20 6.28
CA SER A 191 -7.84 -0.50 6.14
C SER A 191 -7.05 -1.05 4.95
N ALA A 192 -6.48 -0.16 4.13
CA ALA A 192 -5.52 -0.55 3.11
C ALA A 192 -4.10 -0.40 3.69
N TRP A 193 -3.39 -1.52 3.73
CA TRP A 193 -1.99 -1.58 4.11
C TRP A 193 -1.12 -1.61 2.88
N PHE A 194 -0.09 -0.79 2.90
CA PHE A 194 0.94 -0.77 1.89
C PHE A 194 2.29 -1.06 2.52
N ALA A 195 3.17 -1.74 1.80
CA ALA A 195 4.47 -2.11 2.35
C ALA A 195 5.57 -2.02 1.30
N ILE A 196 6.73 -1.51 1.70
CA ILE A 196 7.98 -1.57 0.95
C ILE A 196 9.04 -2.25 1.81
N SER A 197 9.72 -3.25 1.26
CA SER A 197 10.87 -3.86 1.92
C SER A 197 12.07 -2.89 1.90
N GLY A 198 12.75 -2.72 3.01
CA GLY A 198 13.99 -1.93 3.10
C GLY A 198 15.24 -2.66 2.60
N VAL A 199 15.13 -3.97 2.35
CA VAL A 199 16.19 -4.84 1.82
C VAL A 199 15.59 -5.83 0.81
N PRO A 200 16.39 -6.44 -0.09
CA PRO A 200 15.89 -7.48 -0.97
C PRO A 200 15.35 -8.70 -0.18
N VAL A 201 14.08 -9.05 -0.42
CA VAL A 201 13.42 -10.19 0.24
C VAL A 201 12.74 -11.12 -0.76
N SER A 202 12.50 -12.35 -0.32
CA SER A 202 11.75 -13.34 -1.09
C SER A 202 10.27 -12.95 -1.21
N PHE A 203 9.60 -13.44 -2.25
CA PHE A 203 8.15 -13.30 -2.37
C PHE A 203 7.40 -13.90 -1.18
N GLY A 204 7.86 -15.04 -0.64
CA GLY A 204 7.22 -15.68 0.50
C GLY A 204 7.36 -14.88 1.79
N ARG A 205 8.54 -14.30 2.06
CA ARG A 205 8.73 -13.33 3.17
C ARG A 205 7.73 -12.17 3.06
N PHE A 206 7.61 -11.60 1.86
CA PHE A 206 6.73 -10.46 1.63
C PHE A 206 5.24 -10.85 1.73
N ALA A 207 4.85 -12.01 1.23
CA ALA A 207 3.48 -12.51 1.36
C ALA A 207 3.10 -12.80 2.83
N ARG A 208 4.02 -13.37 3.62
CA ARG A 208 3.82 -13.56 5.07
C ARG A 208 3.71 -12.26 5.83
N LEU A 209 4.41 -11.19 5.43
CA LEU A 209 4.21 -9.88 6.04
C LEU A 209 2.73 -9.47 5.94
N PHE A 210 2.14 -9.54 4.75
CA PHE A 210 0.72 -9.20 4.55
C PHE A 210 -0.22 -10.14 5.31
N ARG A 211 0.01 -11.45 5.24
CA ARG A 211 -0.87 -12.45 5.86
C ARG A 211 -0.79 -12.41 7.39
N ASP A 212 0.42 -12.46 7.93
CA ASP A 212 0.68 -12.78 9.34
C ASP A 212 0.81 -11.51 10.19
N ARG A 213 1.47 -10.47 9.68
CA ARG A 213 1.74 -9.24 10.44
C ARG A 213 0.72 -8.13 10.20
N LEU A 214 0.25 -7.98 8.95
CA LEU A 214 -0.73 -6.95 8.56
C LEU A 214 -2.16 -7.50 8.48
N ALA A 215 -2.33 -8.82 8.65
CA ALA A 215 -3.62 -9.51 8.71
C ALA A 215 -4.54 -9.24 7.49
N CYS A 216 -3.95 -9.05 6.31
CA CYS A 216 -4.67 -8.86 5.06
C CYS A 216 -5.10 -10.21 4.49
N PRO A 217 -6.42 -10.54 4.43
CA PRO A 217 -6.89 -11.74 3.75
C PRO A 217 -6.61 -11.72 2.25
N ASN A 218 -6.53 -10.55 1.63
CA ASN A 218 -6.12 -10.40 0.24
C ASN A 218 -5.03 -9.34 0.13
N ALA A 219 -3.99 -9.66 -0.62
CA ALA A 219 -2.89 -8.75 -0.90
C ALA A 219 -2.34 -8.97 -2.31
N LEU A 220 -1.87 -7.90 -2.91
CA LEU A 220 -1.42 -7.80 -4.29
C LEU A 220 -0.01 -7.20 -4.33
N PHE A 221 0.86 -7.82 -5.11
CA PHE A 221 2.17 -7.28 -5.40
C PHE A 221 2.03 -6.10 -6.38
N PHE A 222 2.62 -4.97 -6.04
CA PHE A 222 2.83 -3.84 -6.95
C PHE A 222 4.13 -4.02 -7.74
N ASP A 223 4.53 -3.04 -8.55
CA ASP A 223 5.81 -3.17 -9.22
C ASP A 223 6.97 -3.29 -8.20
N GLY A 224 7.88 -4.23 -8.42
CA GLY A 224 9.07 -4.43 -7.58
C GLY A 224 10.39 -4.37 -8.34
N LYS A 225 10.39 -3.98 -9.63
CA LYS A 225 11.62 -3.42 -10.21
C LYS A 225 11.92 -2.03 -9.63
N VAL A 226 10.87 -1.36 -9.16
CA VAL A 226 10.92 0.00 -8.62
C VAL A 226 10.08 0.03 -7.35
N SER A 227 10.58 0.61 -6.26
CA SER A 227 9.84 0.75 -5.01
C SER A 227 10.19 2.10 -4.41
N ARG A 228 9.24 3.04 -4.47
CA ARG A 228 9.43 4.42 -4.04
C ARG A 228 8.31 4.85 -3.11
N LEU A 229 8.66 5.59 -2.08
CA LEU A 229 7.77 6.21 -1.12
C LEU A 229 8.02 7.71 -1.07
N TRP A 230 6.92 8.47 -1.02
CA TRP A 230 6.89 9.82 -0.51
C TRP A 230 6.09 9.82 0.80
N ASP A 231 6.73 10.22 1.89
CA ASP A 231 6.15 10.40 3.22
C ASP A 231 6.57 11.78 3.76
N PRO A 232 5.70 12.79 3.62
CA PRO A 232 6.00 14.15 4.05
C PRO A 232 6.25 14.29 5.56
N VAL A 233 5.61 13.46 6.39
CA VAL A 233 5.73 13.52 7.86
C VAL A 233 7.06 12.92 8.32
N ALA A 234 7.56 11.91 7.63
CA ALA A 234 8.90 11.35 7.85
C ALA A 234 10.01 12.08 7.09
N GLU A 235 9.70 13.10 6.30
CA GLU A 235 10.67 13.81 5.44
C GLU A 235 11.38 12.87 4.45
N ARG A 236 10.67 11.83 3.98
CA ARG A 236 11.19 10.88 3.01
C ARG A 236 10.59 11.13 1.64
N GLU A 237 11.44 11.26 0.64
CA GLU A 237 11.04 11.24 -0.76
C GLU A 237 12.09 10.46 -1.56
N ASP A 238 11.73 9.26 -2.00
CA ASP A 238 12.61 8.44 -2.81
C ASP A 238 12.65 9.01 -4.24
N ALA A 239 13.84 9.26 -4.79
CA ALA A 239 14.00 10.02 -6.05
C ALA A 239 14.06 9.17 -7.34
N SER A 240 14.50 7.91 -7.26
CA SER A 240 14.74 7.06 -8.43
C SER A 240 14.49 5.58 -8.09
N PRO A 241 14.29 4.70 -9.09
CA PRO A 241 14.14 4.94 -10.53
C PRO A 241 12.75 5.51 -10.95
N PRO A 242 12.51 5.80 -12.25
CA PRO A 242 11.18 6.19 -12.76
C PRO A 242 10.08 5.18 -12.41
N VAL A 243 8.89 5.68 -12.07
CA VAL A 243 7.72 4.86 -11.70
C VAL A 243 6.58 5.01 -12.70
N GLY A 244 5.62 4.10 -12.68
CA GLY A 244 4.37 4.24 -13.43
C GLY A 244 3.29 4.91 -12.59
N PRO A 245 2.05 4.39 -12.62
CA PRO A 245 0.98 4.88 -11.77
C PRO A 245 1.35 4.89 -10.29
N MET A 246 0.80 5.84 -9.58
CA MET A 246 1.02 6.05 -8.16
C MET A 246 -0.31 6.03 -7.41
N VAL A 247 -0.30 5.43 -6.23
CA VAL A 247 -1.37 5.57 -5.25
C VAL A 247 -1.00 6.68 -4.28
N VAL A 248 -1.98 7.51 -3.96
CA VAL A 248 -1.82 8.63 -3.03
C VAL A 248 -2.87 8.51 -1.93
N ALA A 249 -2.42 8.56 -0.69
CA ALA A 249 -3.27 8.71 0.47
C ALA A 249 -3.33 10.18 0.89
N LEU A 250 -4.55 10.72 0.92
CA LEU A 250 -4.82 12.07 1.41
C LEU A 250 -5.47 11.99 2.78
N GLN A 251 -4.99 12.79 3.73
CA GLN A 251 -5.65 13.09 4.98
C GLN A 251 -7.03 13.71 4.69
N ARG A 252 -8.09 13.17 5.29
CA ARG A 252 -9.42 13.78 5.30
C ARG A 252 -9.43 14.98 6.25
N ASP A 253 -10.23 15.98 5.90
CA ASP A 253 -10.53 17.11 6.78
C ASP A 253 -11.31 16.66 8.02
#